data_AF-A0A7J9HIZ1-F1
#
_entry.id   AF-A0A7J9HIZ1-F1
#
_cell.length_a   1.000
_cell.length_b   1.000
_cell.length_c   1.000
_cell.angle_alpha   90.00
_cell.angle_beta   90.00
_cell.angle_gamma   90.00
#
_symmetry.space_group_name_H-M   'P 1'
#
loop_
_entity.id
_entity.type
_entity.pdbx_description
1 polymer ?
#
loop_
_entity_poly.entity_id
_entity_poly.type
_entity_poly.pdbx_seq_one_letter_code
_entity_poly.pdbx_strand_id
1 'polypeptide(L)'
;MFGLEIEPQFHEPYLSTSLQVFWGRKWNLMVTSILRPTVYYPMRRISTRLVGSRWTSLPAIITVFVVSGLMHELMYYYVTRVAPTWEMTWFFILHGVAVAAEVVVKKVVPEKMRLHSVVSGALAMGFLAVTAIWLLLLPLMRNDVDEKAIGEYCKLMDLLKGLLTF
;
A
#
# COMPACT_ATOMS: atom_id res chain seq x y z
N MET A 1 -26.94 0.63 12.91
CA MET A 1 -26.41 -0.21 14.01
C MET A 1 -26.75 -1.67 13.68
N PHE A 2 -26.09 -2.22 12.65
CA PHE A 2 -26.16 -3.65 12.34
C PHE A 2 -25.03 -4.28 13.17
N GLY A 3 -25.31 -5.30 13.99
CA GLY A 3 -24.33 -5.98 14.85
C GLY A 3 -23.28 -6.79 14.10
N LEU A 4 -22.82 -6.27 12.95
CA LEU A 4 -21.73 -6.80 12.15
C LEU A 4 -20.43 -6.21 12.69
N GLU A 5 -19.60 -7.06 13.29
CA GLU A 5 -18.23 -6.71 13.61
C GLU A 5 -17.48 -6.43 12.31
N ILE A 6 -17.16 -5.17 12.06
CA ILE A 6 -16.36 -4.77 10.90
C ILE A 6 -14.92 -5.18 11.20
N GLU A 7 -14.35 -6.00 10.31
CA GLU A 7 -12.95 -6.41 10.41
C GLU A 7 -12.04 -5.17 10.48
N PRO A 8 -11.19 -5.03 11.52
CA PRO A 8 -10.36 -3.86 11.68
C PRO A 8 -9.41 -3.70 10.49
N GLN A 9 -9.46 -2.56 9.80
CA GLN A 9 -8.61 -2.32 8.62
C GLN A 9 -7.16 -2.01 9.00
N PHE A 10 -6.93 -1.43 10.17
CA PHE A 10 -5.61 -1.07 10.67
C PHE A 10 -5.43 -1.60 12.09
N HIS A 11 -4.24 -2.09 12.39
CA HIS A 11 -3.90 -2.61 13.72
C HIS A 11 -2.60 -1.97 14.20
N GLU A 12 -2.72 -0.77 14.78
CA GLU A 12 -1.62 0.02 15.35
C GLU A 12 -0.37 0.06 14.43
N PRO A 13 -0.51 0.60 13.20
CA PRO A 13 0.53 0.56 12.18
C PRO A 13 1.80 1.31 12.60
N TYR A 14 1.69 2.32 13.47
CA TYR A 14 2.82 3.07 14.01
C TYR A 14 3.71 2.25 14.96
N LEU A 15 3.19 1.16 15.54
CA LEU A 15 3.96 0.20 16.35
C LEU A 15 4.55 -0.93 15.50
N SER A 16 4.79 -0.71 14.20
CA SER A 16 5.39 -1.71 13.34
C SER A 16 6.90 -1.78 13.55
N THR A 17 7.41 -2.96 13.84
CA THR A 17 8.85 -3.20 14.04
C THR A 17 9.60 -3.44 12.73
N SER A 18 8.88 -3.61 11.61
CA SER A 18 9.45 -3.77 10.28
C SER A 18 8.43 -3.53 9.16
N LEU A 19 8.90 -3.37 7.92
CA LEU A 19 8.02 -3.14 6.76
C LEU A 19 7.14 -4.36 6.47
N GLN A 20 7.67 -5.57 6.68
CA GLN A 20 6.87 -6.80 6.59
C GLN A 20 5.67 -6.81 7.54
N VAL A 21 5.89 -6.38 8.79
CA VAL A 21 4.83 -6.37 9.81
C VAL A 21 3.81 -5.27 9.48
N PHE A 22 4.29 -4.10 9.07
CA PHE A 22 3.45 -3.00 8.62
C PHE A 22 2.52 -3.46 7.49
N TRP A 23 3.09 -3.84 6.33
CA TRP A 23 2.31 -4.17 5.13
C TRP A 23 1.54 -5.50 5.21
N GLY A 24 2.00 -6.45 6.02
CA GLY A 24 1.42 -7.80 6.05
C GLY A 24 0.43 -8.06 7.17
N ARG A 25 0.43 -7.24 8.24
CA ARG A 25 -0.32 -7.51 9.48
C ARG A 25 -0.93 -6.29 10.16
N LYS A 26 -0.58 -5.07 9.77
CA LYS A 26 -1.03 -3.87 10.48
C LYS A 26 -1.65 -2.81 9.57
N TRP A 27 -1.33 -2.84 8.28
CA TRP A 27 -1.84 -1.93 7.28
C TRP A 27 -2.82 -2.63 6.34
N ASN A 28 -4.02 -2.06 6.23
CA ASN A 28 -5.08 -2.49 5.31
C ASN A 28 -5.27 -4.02 5.27
N LEU A 29 -5.74 -4.57 6.39
CA LEU A 29 -5.93 -6.00 6.58
C LEU A 29 -6.91 -6.61 5.58
N MET A 30 -7.89 -5.82 5.13
CA MET A 30 -8.84 -6.23 4.08
C MET A 30 -8.15 -6.42 2.72
N VAL A 31 -7.32 -5.47 2.28
CA VAL A 31 -6.57 -5.64 1.02
C VAL A 31 -5.59 -6.82 1.13
N THR A 32 -4.96 -6.98 2.29
CA THR A 32 -4.06 -8.12 2.53
C THR A 32 -4.82 -9.46 2.49
N SER A 33 -6.02 -9.54 3.06
CA SER A 33 -6.83 -10.75 3.07
C SER A 33 -7.34 -11.12 1.67
N ILE A 34 -7.57 -10.13 0.80
CA ILE A 34 -7.95 -10.34 -0.60
C ILE A 34 -6.73 -10.75 -1.45
N LEU A 35 -5.61 -10.02 -1.36
CA LEU A 35 -4.42 -10.26 -2.20
C LEU A 35 -3.71 -11.57 -1.87
N ARG A 36 -3.82 -12.06 -0.63
CA ARG A 36 -3.17 -13.30 -0.19
C ARG A 36 -3.65 -14.55 -0.95
N PRO A 37 -4.97 -14.86 -1.04
CA PRO A 37 -5.46 -15.97 -1.85
C PRO A 37 -5.44 -15.69 -3.35
N THR A 38 -5.67 -14.44 -3.78
CA THR A 38 -5.85 -14.12 -5.21
C THR A 38 -4.53 -13.96 -5.97
N VAL A 39 -3.48 -13.44 -5.32
CA VAL A 39 -2.20 -13.13 -5.98
C VAL A 39 -1.05 -13.87 -5.32
N TYR A 40 -0.92 -13.79 -3.99
CA TYR A 40 0.27 -14.31 -3.31
C TYR A 40 0.40 -15.83 -3.40
N TYR A 41 -0.64 -16.60 -3.05
CA TYR A 41 -0.61 -18.06 -3.13
C TYR A 41 -0.41 -18.62 -4.53
N PRO A 42 -1.14 -18.18 -5.58
CA PRO A 42 -0.90 -18.67 -6.93
C PRO A 42 0.50 -18.30 -7.40
N MET A 43 0.96 -17.06 -7.16
CA MET A 43 2.29 -16.65 -7.59
C MET A 43 3.39 -17.40 -6.83
N ARG A 44 3.19 -17.67 -5.54
CA ARG A 44 4.09 -18.52 -4.74
C ARG A 44 4.15 -19.93 -5.32
N ARG A 45 3.03 -20.52 -5.72
CA ARG A 45 2.98 -21.87 -6.32
C ARG A 45 3.75 -21.92 -7.64
N ILE A 46 3.58 -20.92 -8.50
CA ILE A 46 4.30 -20.78 -9.77
C ILE A 46 5.80 -20.59 -9.50
N SER A 47 6.14 -19.70 -8.58
CA SER A 47 7.53 -19.37 -8.24
C SER A 47 8.30 -20.55 -7.66
N THR A 48 7.64 -21.47 -6.94
CA THR A 48 8.29 -22.68 -6.41
C THR A 48 8.82 -23.56 -7.53
N ARG A 49 8.13 -23.58 -8.68
CA ARG A 49 8.53 -24.35 -9.86
C ARG A 49 9.73 -23.73 -10.57
N LEU A 50 9.95 -22.43 -10.42
CA LEU A 50 10.96 -21.68 -11.19
C LEU A 50 12.23 -21.35 -10.40
N VAL A 51 12.11 -20.95 -9.13
CA VAL A 51 13.21 -20.29 -8.36
C VAL A 51 13.64 -21.12 -7.13
N GLY A 52 13.01 -22.26 -6.88
CA GLY A 52 13.30 -23.15 -5.76
C GLY A 52 12.73 -22.66 -4.41
N SER A 53 12.43 -23.62 -3.53
CA SER A 53 11.64 -23.42 -2.29
C SER A 53 12.18 -22.30 -1.37
N ARG A 54 13.50 -22.07 -1.37
CA ARG A 54 14.16 -21.09 -0.49
C ARG A 54 13.81 -19.64 -0.83
N TRP A 55 13.61 -19.34 -2.11
CA TRP A 55 13.45 -17.96 -2.62
C TRP A 55 12.08 -17.68 -3.25
N THR A 56 11.19 -18.68 -3.29
CA THR A 56 9.81 -18.57 -3.76
C THR A 56 9.02 -17.35 -3.23
N SER A 57 9.33 -16.91 -2.00
CA SER A 57 8.62 -15.79 -1.37
C SER A 57 8.90 -14.45 -2.04
N LEU A 58 10.09 -14.24 -2.61
CA LEU A 58 10.49 -12.95 -3.17
C LEU A 58 9.66 -12.54 -4.40
N PRO A 59 9.57 -13.35 -5.47
CA PRO A 59 8.74 -13.00 -6.63
C PRO A 59 7.27 -12.84 -6.24
N ALA A 60 6.75 -13.67 -5.35
CA ALA A 60 5.37 -13.55 -4.87
C ALA A 60 5.10 -12.23 -4.13
N ILE A 61 6.05 -11.75 -3.31
CA ILE A 61 5.96 -10.45 -2.64
C ILE A 61 5.96 -9.33 -3.67
N ILE A 62 6.93 -9.31 -4.59
CA ILE A 62 7.04 -8.25 -5.60
C ILE A 62 5.76 -8.19 -6.45
N THR A 63 5.23 -9.32 -6.90
CA THR A 63 3.98 -9.36 -7.67
C THR A 63 2.80 -8.77 -6.89
N VAL A 64 2.64 -9.10 -5.60
CA VAL A 64 1.56 -8.52 -4.78
C VAL A 64 1.64 -7.01 -4.74
N PHE A 65 2.85 -6.46 -4.55
CA PHE A 65 3.06 -5.02 -4.53
C PHE A 65 2.82 -4.38 -5.90
N VAL A 66 3.24 -5.01 -7.00
CA VAL A 66 2.96 -4.53 -8.37
C VAL A 66 1.45 -4.48 -8.63
N VAL A 67 0.73 -5.58 -8.34
CA VAL A 67 -0.73 -5.62 -8.53
C VAL A 67 -1.43 -4.59 -7.65
N SER A 68 -0.98 -4.43 -6.40
CA SER A 68 -1.52 -3.40 -5.51
C SER A 68 -1.25 -1.99 -6.05
N GLY A 69 -0.04 -1.71 -6.54
CA GLY A 69 0.32 -0.43 -7.15
C GLY A 69 -0.52 -0.09 -8.38
N LEU A 70 -0.73 -1.05 -9.28
CA LEU A 70 -1.59 -0.87 -10.46
C LEU A 70 -3.04 -0.58 -10.09
N MET A 71 -3.57 -1.24 -9.06
CA MET A 71 -4.93 -0.97 -8.58
C MET A 71 -5.03 0.44 -7.98
N HIS A 72 -4.02 0.89 -7.25
CA HIS A 72 -3.99 2.25 -6.70
C HIS A 72 -3.82 3.31 -7.80
N GLU A 73 -2.99 3.06 -8.81
CA GLU A 73 -2.87 3.92 -10.00
C GLU A 73 -4.21 4.05 -10.73
N LEU A 74 -4.94 2.94 -10.88
CA LEU A 74 -6.25 2.93 -11.51
C LEU A 74 -7.28 3.73 -10.68
N MET A 75 -7.29 3.53 -9.36
CA MET A 75 -8.14 4.32 -8.46
C MET A 75 -7.82 5.81 -8.54
N TYR A 76 -6.53 6.16 -8.55
CA TYR A 76 -6.05 7.53 -8.69
C TYR A 76 -6.50 8.14 -10.02
N TYR A 77 -6.36 7.41 -11.12
CA TYR A 77 -6.84 7.83 -12.44
C TYR A 77 -8.35 8.09 -12.45
N TYR A 78 -9.14 7.24 -11.80
CA TYR A 78 -10.59 7.44 -11.72
C TYR A 78 -10.98 8.67 -10.91
N VAL A 79 -10.29 8.94 -9.80
CA VAL A 79 -10.57 10.09 -8.92
C VAL A 79 -10.12 11.40 -9.56
N THR A 80 -8.89 11.44 -10.09
CA THR A 80 -8.28 12.70 -10.56
C THR A 80 -8.59 13.00 -12.03
N ARG A 81 -8.92 11.97 -12.82
CA ARG A 81 -9.13 12.00 -14.28
C ARG A 81 -7.92 12.55 -15.05
N VAL A 82 -6.73 12.51 -14.44
CA VAL A 82 -5.45 12.90 -15.05
C VAL A 82 -4.70 11.63 -15.46
N ALA A 83 -3.93 11.70 -16.56
CA ALA A 83 -3.15 10.56 -17.05
C ALA A 83 -2.25 9.97 -15.94
N PRO A 84 -2.12 8.63 -15.87
CA PRO A 84 -1.33 7.97 -14.83
C PRO A 84 0.15 8.35 -14.95
N THR A 85 0.72 8.93 -13.90
CA THR A 85 2.14 9.31 -13.83
C THR A 85 3.03 8.15 -13.38
N TRP A 86 2.44 7.03 -12.99
CA TRP A 86 3.10 5.82 -12.48
C TRP A 86 3.84 6.02 -11.16
N GLU A 87 3.81 7.22 -10.57
CA GLU A 87 4.48 7.54 -9.30
C GLU A 87 3.92 6.69 -8.15
N MET A 88 2.61 6.46 -8.16
CA MET A 88 1.94 5.62 -7.17
C MET A 88 2.31 4.14 -7.36
N THR A 89 2.38 3.66 -8.60
CA THR A 89 2.88 2.30 -8.88
C THR A 89 4.33 2.13 -8.40
N TRP A 90 5.20 3.11 -8.66
CA TRP A 90 6.60 3.09 -8.19
C TRP A 90 6.73 3.07 -6.68
N PHE A 91 5.87 3.80 -5.96
CA PHE A 91 5.81 3.74 -4.50
C PHE A 91 5.63 2.29 -4.01
N PHE A 92 4.66 1.55 -4.55
CA PHE A 92 4.43 0.17 -4.15
C PHE A 92 5.57 -0.76 -4.58
N ILE A 93 6.13 -0.58 -5.78
CA ILE A 93 7.27 -1.38 -6.24
C ILE A 93 8.47 -1.21 -5.31
N LEU A 94 8.82 0.02 -4.95
CA LEU A 94 9.93 0.32 -4.03
C LEU A 94 9.71 -0.35 -2.66
N HIS A 95 8.49 -0.31 -2.14
CA HIS A 95 8.15 -1.00 -0.90
C HIS A 95 8.21 -2.52 -1.03
N GLY A 96 7.76 -3.09 -2.15
CA GLY A 96 7.87 -4.51 -2.43
C GLY A 96 9.32 -4.99 -2.47
N VAL A 97 10.21 -4.21 -3.10
CA VAL A 97 11.65 -4.48 -3.11
C VAL A 97 12.24 -4.35 -1.70
N ALA A 98 11.89 -3.32 -0.94
CA ALA A 98 12.36 -3.12 0.43
C ALA A 98 11.93 -4.28 1.35
N VAL A 99 10.68 -4.73 1.25
CA VAL A 99 10.15 -5.89 1.97
C VAL A 99 10.87 -7.18 1.56
N ALA A 100 11.11 -7.38 0.26
CA ALA A 100 11.86 -8.52 -0.25
C ALA A 100 13.31 -8.53 0.26
N ALA A 101 13.98 -7.38 0.24
CA ALA A 101 15.32 -7.21 0.82
C ALA A 101 15.32 -7.52 2.32
N GLU A 102 14.31 -7.06 3.06
CA GLU A 102 14.14 -7.40 4.48
C GLU A 102 13.99 -8.91 4.71
N VAL A 103 13.28 -9.63 3.81
CA VAL A 103 13.19 -11.11 3.87
C VAL A 103 14.56 -11.75 3.64
N VAL A 104 15.33 -11.26 2.66
CA VAL A 104 16.67 -11.77 2.36
C VAL A 104 17.60 -11.55 3.56
N VAL A 105 17.64 -10.34 4.10
CA VAL A 105 18.47 -9.98 5.27
C VAL A 105 18.11 -10.87 6.46
N LYS A 106 16.82 -11.06 6.77
CA LYS A 106 16.38 -11.94 7.86
C LYS A 106 16.72 -13.42 7.64
N LYS A 107 16.90 -13.87 6.39
CA LYS A 107 17.27 -15.26 6.06
C LYS A 107 18.79 -15.50 6.03
N VAL A 108 19.58 -14.47 5.76
CA VAL A 108 21.04 -14.57 5.61
C VAL A 108 21.77 -14.14 6.88
N VAL A 109 21.25 -13.14 7.60
CA VAL A 109 21.87 -12.61 8.81
C VAL A 109 21.48 -13.45 10.03
N PRO A 110 22.45 -13.95 10.81
CA PRO A 110 22.18 -14.69 12.04
C PRO A 110 21.40 -13.83 13.04
N GLU A 111 20.56 -14.46 13.85
CA GLU A 111 19.66 -13.75 14.77
C GLU A 111 20.39 -12.83 15.76
N LYS A 112 21.63 -13.19 16.11
CA LYS A 112 22.52 -12.44 17.00
C LYS A 112 23.02 -11.10 16.44
N MET A 113 22.99 -10.91 15.12
CA MET A 113 23.42 -9.67 14.44
C MET A 113 22.24 -8.82 13.96
N ARG A 114 21.00 -9.18 14.34
CA ARG A 114 19.83 -8.43 13.91
C ARG A 114 19.75 -7.11 14.67
N LEU A 115 19.46 -6.04 13.93
CA LEU A 115 19.18 -4.74 14.52
C LEU A 115 18.06 -4.83 15.56
N HIS A 116 18.18 -4.05 16.62
CA HIS A 116 17.16 -3.97 17.66
C HIS A 116 15.80 -3.60 17.04
N SER A 117 14.75 -4.31 17.46
CA SER A 117 13.41 -4.25 16.87
C SER A 117 12.85 -2.82 16.77
N VAL A 118 13.17 -1.98 17.77
CA VAL A 118 12.76 -0.58 17.82
C VAL A 118 13.47 0.27 16.76
N VAL A 119 14.77 0.07 16.55
CA VAL A 119 15.56 0.84 15.56
C VAL A 119 15.16 0.44 14.14
N SER A 120 14.96 -0.85 13.90
CA SER A 120 14.42 -1.36 12.64
C SER A 120 13.02 -0.81 12.36
N GLY A 121 12.16 -0.73 13.38
CA GLY A 121 10.82 -0.16 13.28
C GLY A 121 10.85 1.33 12.96
N ALA A 122 11.65 2.11 13.69
CA ALA A 122 11.82 3.54 13.44
C ALA A 122 12.34 3.83 12.03
N LEU A 123 13.33 3.06 11.55
CA LEU A 123 13.85 3.19 10.19
C LEU A 123 12.77 2.85 9.15
N ALA A 124 12.01 1.77 9.36
CA ALA A 124 10.92 1.38 8.47
C ALA A 124 9.81 2.45 8.41
N MET A 125 9.41 3.00 9.56
CA MET A 125 8.40 4.06 9.64
C MET A 125 8.90 5.37 9.04
N GLY A 126 10.18 5.72 9.23
CA GLY A 126 10.80 6.88 8.59
C GLY A 126 10.84 6.74 7.07
N PHE A 127 11.26 5.58 6.57
CA PHE A 127 11.25 5.28 5.13
C PHE A 127 9.83 5.38 4.55
N LEU A 128 8.84 4.80 5.24
CA LEU A 128 7.42 4.89 4.87
C LEU A 128 6.94 6.34 4.82
N ALA A 129 7.23 7.14 5.85
CA ALA A 129 6.78 8.54 5.91
C ALA A 129 7.37 9.38 4.77
N VAL A 130 8.68 9.27 4.54
CA VAL A 130 9.38 10.03 3.49
C VAL A 130 8.84 9.66 2.11
N THR A 131 8.73 8.36 1.83
CA THR A 131 8.24 7.89 0.52
C THR A 131 6.76 8.19 0.32
N ALA A 132 5.93 8.15 1.36
CA ALA A 132 4.53 8.52 1.27
C ALA A 132 4.36 10.01 0.99
N ILE A 133 5.10 10.88 1.68
CA ILE A 133 5.06 12.32 1.40
C ILE A 133 5.49 12.59 -0.04
N TRP A 134 6.58 11.95 -0.48
CA TRP A 134 7.17 12.22 -1.79
C TRP A 134 6.38 11.66 -2.99
N LEU A 135 5.97 10.38 -2.93
CA LEU A 135 5.37 9.68 -4.08
C LEU A 135 3.85 9.56 -4.01
N LEU A 136 3.25 9.83 -2.85
CA LEU A 136 1.80 9.78 -2.68
C LEU A 136 1.23 11.19 -2.52
N LEU A 137 1.73 11.95 -1.55
CA LEU A 137 1.14 13.24 -1.17
C LEU A 137 1.49 14.37 -2.15
N LEU A 138 2.75 14.47 -2.58
CA LEU A 138 3.20 15.51 -3.51
C LEU A 138 2.53 15.42 -4.88
N PRO A 139 2.40 14.24 -5.51
CA PRO A 139 1.67 14.09 -6.76
C PRO A 139 0.18 14.40 -6.62
N LEU A 140 -0.44 14.03 -5.48
CA LEU A 140 -1.83 14.36 -5.18
C LEU A 140 -2.05 15.88 -5.15
N MET A 141 -1.20 16.61 -4.44
CA MET A 141 -1.28 18.07 -4.34
C MET A 141 -0.98 18.78 -5.67
N ARG A 142 -0.12 18.21 -6.52
CA ARG A 142 0.25 18.82 -7.80
C ARG A 142 -0.85 18.78 -8.86
N ASN A 143 -1.85 17.91 -8.68
CA ASN A 143 -2.92 17.70 -9.66
C ASN A 143 -4.23 18.44 -9.31
N ASP A 144 -4.18 19.37 -8.35
CA ASP A 144 -5.31 20.21 -7.91
C ASP A 144 -6.58 19.38 -7.64
N VAL A 145 -6.40 18.20 -7.06
CA VAL A 145 -7.49 17.26 -6.76
C VAL A 145 -8.44 17.87 -5.72
N ASP A 146 -7.88 18.62 -4.79
CA ASP A 146 -8.57 19.43 -3.81
C ASP A 146 -9.41 20.54 -4.47
N GLU A 147 -8.85 21.31 -5.40
CA GLU A 147 -9.62 22.35 -6.11
C GLU A 147 -10.75 21.76 -6.97
N LYS A 148 -10.49 20.66 -7.69
CA LYS A 148 -11.51 19.96 -8.47
C LYS A 148 -12.62 19.40 -7.59
N ALA A 149 -12.27 18.74 -6.47
CA ALA A 149 -13.26 18.19 -5.55
C ALA A 149 -14.12 19.31 -4.95
N ILE A 150 -13.51 20.40 -4.48
CA ILE A 150 -14.24 21.56 -3.96
C ILE A 150 -15.16 22.15 -5.03
N GLY A 151 -14.68 22.28 -6.27
CA GLY A 151 -15.48 22.76 -7.40
C GLY A 151 -16.68 21.88 -7.73
N GLU A 152 -16.54 20.55 -7.66
CA GLU A 152 -17.67 19.61 -7.86
C GLU A 152 -18.67 19.68 -6.71
N TYR A 153 -18.22 19.76 -5.46
CA TYR A 153 -19.09 19.94 -4.30
C TYR A 153 -19.86 21.26 -4.36
N CYS A 154 -19.22 22.36 -4.76
CA CYS A 154 -19.89 23.64 -4.97
C CYS A 154 -20.99 23.55 -6.03
N LYS A 155 -20.72 22.92 -7.19
CA LYS A 155 -21.73 22.72 -8.24
C LYS A 155 -22.90 21.85 -7.77
N LEU A 156 -22.64 20.80 -7.01
CA LEU A 156 -23.68 19.94 -6.42
C LEU A 156 -24.54 20.71 -5.42
N MET A 157 -23.90 21.52 -4.57
CA MET A 157 -24.60 22.39 -3.62
C MET A 157 -25.46 23.44 -4.33
N ASP A 158 -24.96 24.06 -5.40
CA ASP A 158 -25.72 25.04 -6.18
C ASP A 158 -26.90 24.38 -6.91
N LEU A 159 -26.73 23.16 -7.42
CA LEU A 159 -27.82 22.37 -8.01
C LEU A 159 -28.87 21.98 -6.96
N LEU A 160 -28.45 21.56 -5.76
CA LEU A 160 -29.35 21.27 -4.65
C LEU A 160 -30.10 22.52 -4.18
N LYS A 161 -29.42 23.68 -4.10
CA LYS A 161 -30.07 24.96 -3.80
C LYS A 161 -31.10 25.31 -4.87
N GLY A 162 -30.78 25.15 -6.15
CA GLY A 162 -31.70 25.38 -7.27
C GLY A 162 -32.94 24.46 -7.23
N LEU A 163 -32.80 23.22 -6.75
CA LEU A 163 -33.91 22.28 -6.58
C LEU A 163 -34.74 22.49 -5.29
N LEU A 164 -34.13 23.01 -4.23
CA LEU A 164 -34.78 23.28 -2.94
C LEU A 164 -35.45 24.65 -2.87
N THR A 165 -35.16 25.55 -3.82
CA THR A 165 -35.85 26.84 -3.93
C THR A 165 -37.18 26.62 -4.68
N PHE A 166 -38.22 26.27 -3.91
CA PHE A 166 -39.63 26.54 -4.25
C PHE A 166 -39.98 27.99 -3.89
#